data_AF-A0A0G0L5S1-F1
#
_entry.id   AF-A0A0G0L5S1-F1
#
_cell.length_a   1.000
_cell.length_b   1.000
_cell.length_c   1.000
_cell.angle_alpha   90.00
_cell.angle_beta   90.00
_cell.angle_gamma   90.00
#
_symmetry.space_group_name_H-M   'P 1'
#
loop_
_entity.id
_entity.type
_entity.pdbx_description
1 polymer ?
#
loop_
_entity_poly.entity_id
_entity_poly.type
_entity_poly.pdbx_seq_one_letter_code
_entity_poly.pdbx_strand_id
1 'polypeptide(L)'
;MDIDQIFSNIMKVLKSKEFLMRFISIIFLLLGISTTDIFRFILMLISGIMLGIYYGLYNDVIWRPKGSLGESFPYRAHQLWIHIICGLIGSISLYFLLGAINIYNPLKTLKNFGFTEFTLFGIALLGYVGLLPRILWYFSYAQQGIFKNK
;
A
#
# COMPACT_ATOMS: atom_id res chain seq x y z
N MET A 1 4.27 -30.96 12.10
CA MET A 1 3.15 -30.01 12.27
C MET A 1 1.92 -30.71 11.75
N ASP A 2 0.91 -30.91 12.59
CA ASP A 2 -0.27 -31.71 12.28
C ASP A 2 -1.20 -30.99 11.29
N ILE A 3 -1.93 -31.72 10.43
CA ILE A 3 -2.85 -31.14 9.42
C ILE A 3 -3.93 -30.31 10.12
N ASP A 4 -4.44 -30.78 11.24
CA ASP A 4 -5.44 -30.07 12.04
C ASP A 4 -4.89 -28.75 12.59
N GLN A 5 -3.60 -28.72 12.93
CA GLN A 5 -2.92 -27.51 13.40
C GLN A 5 -2.70 -26.50 12.26
N ILE A 6 -2.40 -26.97 11.05
CA ILE A 6 -2.33 -26.14 9.85
C ILE A 6 -3.70 -25.51 9.56
N PHE A 7 -4.76 -26.32 9.56
CA PHE A 7 -6.11 -25.84 9.28
C PHE A 7 -6.59 -24.83 10.33
N SER A 8 -6.34 -25.10 11.61
CA SER A 8 -6.62 -24.18 12.71
C SER A 8 -5.90 -22.83 12.54
N ASN A 9 -4.61 -22.86 12.19
CA ASN A 9 -3.82 -21.65 11.95
C ASN A 9 -4.35 -20.84 10.74
N ILE A 10 -4.68 -21.51 9.64
CA ILE A 10 -5.27 -20.85 8.46
C ILE A 10 -6.60 -20.19 8.85
N MET A 11 -7.47 -20.91 9.56
CA MET A 11 -8.76 -20.39 9.98
C MET A 11 -8.62 -19.18 10.90
N LYS A 12 -7.61 -19.19 11.80
CA LYS A 12 -7.28 -18.06 12.66
C LYS A 12 -6.83 -16.84 11.85
N VAL A 13 -6.01 -17.03 10.81
CA VAL A 13 -5.58 -15.95 9.92
C VAL A 13 -6.77 -15.39 9.13
N LEU A 14 -7.60 -16.24 8.53
CA LEU A 14 -8.75 -15.81 7.75
C LEU A 14 -9.78 -15.03 8.58
N LYS A 15 -9.93 -15.37 9.87
CA LYS A 15 -10.79 -14.66 10.82
C LYS A 15 -10.13 -13.44 11.47
N SER A 16 -8.85 -13.20 11.22
CA SER A 16 -8.13 -12.05 11.79
C SER A 16 -8.64 -10.73 11.20
N LYS A 17 -8.67 -9.69 12.02
CA LYS A 17 -9.11 -8.35 11.61
C LYS A 17 -8.16 -7.78 10.54
N GLU A 18 -6.89 -8.15 10.64
CA GLU A 18 -5.79 -7.78 9.75
C GLU A 18 -5.96 -8.37 8.36
N PHE A 19 -6.34 -9.65 8.26
CA PHE A 19 -6.68 -10.27 6.99
C PHE A 19 -7.94 -9.63 6.40
N LEU A 20 -9.00 -9.50 7.20
CA LEU A 20 -10.28 -8.96 6.75
C LEU A 20 -10.14 -7.52 6.20
N MET A 21 -9.41 -6.64 6.90
CA MET A 21 -9.16 -5.27 6.42
C MET A 21 -8.41 -5.25 5.09
N ARG A 22 -7.32 -6.04 4.95
CA ARG A 22 -6.58 -6.12 3.69
C ARG A 22 -7.43 -6.68 2.56
N PHE A 23 -8.19 -7.74 2.84
CA PHE A 23 -9.06 -8.39 1.87
C PHE A 23 -10.15 -7.44 1.36
N ILE A 24 -10.86 -6.74 2.27
CA ILE A 24 -11.87 -5.74 1.90
C ILE A 24 -11.25 -4.60 1.11
N SER A 25 -10.06 -4.13 1.50
CA SER A 25 -9.36 -3.08 0.75
C SER A 25 -9.04 -3.53 -0.68
N ILE A 26 -8.55 -4.76 -0.86
CA ILE A 26 -8.29 -5.33 -2.19
C ILE A 26 -9.58 -5.43 -3.01
N ILE A 27 -10.68 -5.88 -2.40
CA ILE A 27 -11.99 -5.91 -3.07
C ILE A 27 -12.38 -4.52 -3.56
N PHE A 28 -12.29 -3.50 -2.71
CA PHE A 28 -12.62 -2.12 -3.10
C PHE A 28 -11.71 -1.58 -4.21
N LEU A 29 -10.42 -1.91 -4.19
CA LEU A 29 -9.50 -1.54 -5.28
C LEU A 29 -9.94 -2.20 -6.61
N LEU A 30 -10.20 -3.50 -6.60
CA LEU A 30 -10.61 -4.23 -7.80
C LEU A 30 -11.96 -3.72 -8.36
N LEU A 31 -12.93 -3.46 -7.48
CA LEU A 31 -14.21 -2.85 -7.86
C LEU A 31 -14.01 -1.44 -8.44
N GLY A 32 -13.15 -0.63 -7.82
CA GLY A 32 -12.81 0.70 -8.30
C GLY A 32 -12.21 0.66 -9.70
N ILE A 33 -11.19 -0.18 -9.94
CA ILE A 33 -10.58 -0.36 -11.27
C ILE A 33 -11.62 -0.78 -12.32
N SER A 34 -12.61 -1.59 -11.93
CA SER A 34 -13.63 -2.13 -12.84
C SER A 34 -14.78 -1.16 -13.13
N THR A 35 -14.86 -0.03 -12.42
CA THR A 35 -15.92 0.97 -12.54
C THR A 35 -15.41 2.19 -13.33
N THR A 36 -16.27 2.96 -14.02
CA THR A 36 -15.86 4.03 -14.96
C THR A 36 -16.34 5.44 -14.58
N ASP A 37 -17.02 5.61 -13.46
CA ASP A 37 -17.61 6.89 -13.02
C ASP A 37 -17.03 7.36 -11.66
N ILE A 38 -17.69 8.32 -11.01
CA ILE A 38 -17.27 8.87 -9.70
C ILE A 38 -17.08 7.76 -8.64
N PHE A 39 -17.77 6.62 -8.74
CA PHE A 39 -17.62 5.50 -7.82
C PHE A 39 -16.25 4.85 -7.93
N ARG A 40 -15.58 4.90 -9.09
CA ARG A 40 -14.16 4.50 -9.22
C ARG A 40 -13.31 5.22 -8.19
N PHE A 41 -13.40 6.55 -8.15
CA PHE A 41 -12.60 7.36 -7.23
C PHE A 41 -12.92 7.03 -5.78
N ILE A 42 -14.20 6.95 -5.43
CA ILE A 42 -14.64 6.68 -4.05
C ILE A 42 -14.12 5.31 -3.57
N LEU A 43 -14.29 4.25 -4.38
CA LEU A 43 -13.86 2.90 -4.04
C LEU A 43 -12.33 2.82 -3.88
N MET A 44 -11.59 3.46 -4.79
CA MET A 44 -10.13 3.53 -4.71
C MET A 44 -9.67 4.35 -3.50
N LEU A 45 -10.36 5.43 -3.16
CA LEU A 45 -10.06 6.26 -1.99
C LEU A 45 -10.29 5.50 -0.68
N ILE A 46 -11.43 4.82 -0.55
CA ILE A 46 -11.74 3.99 0.64
C ILE A 46 -10.66 2.93 0.82
N SER A 47 -10.31 2.22 -0.26
CA SER A 47 -9.27 1.19 -0.20
C SER A 47 -7.88 1.77 0.13
N GLY A 48 -7.50 2.89 -0.47
CA GLY A 48 -6.23 3.57 -0.20
C GLY A 48 -6.12 4.03 1.26
N ILE A 49 -7.19 4.61 1.82
CA ILE A 49 -7.24 5.02 3.23
C ILE A 49 -7.18 3.79 4.15
N MET A 50 -7.93 2.72 3.85
CA MET A 50 -7.91 1.50 4.66
C MET A 50 -6.52 0.85 4.68
N LEU A 51 -5.85 0.77 3.53
CA LEU A 51 -4.47 0.29 3.45
C LEU A 51 -3.49 1.24 4.15
N GLY A 52 -3.66 2.55 4.00
CA GLY A 52 -2.87 3.55 4.72
C GLY A 52 -2.97 3.41 6.23
N ILE A 53 -4.19 3.24 6.75
CA ILE A 53 -4.43 2.97 8.18
C ILE A 53 -3.78 1.65 8.60
N TYR A 54 -3.97 0.58 7.81
CA TYR A 54 -3.37 -0.71 8.09
C TYR A 54 -1.84 -0.63 8.18
N TYR A 55 -1.18 -0.13 7.13
CA TYR A 55 0.27 -0.03 7.12
C TYR A 55 0.79 0.96 8.15
N GLY A 56 0.05 2.02 8.47
CA GLY A 56 0.39 2.95 9.54
C GLY A 56 0.34 2.31 10.94
N LEU A 57 -0.71 1.56 11.26
CA LEU A 57 -0.89 0.90 12.56
C LEU A 57 0.08 -0.26 12.77
N TYR A 58 0.28 -1.08 11.74
CA TYR A 58 1.16 -2.26 11.80
C TYR A 58 2.58 -1.95 11.35
N ASN A 59 2.91 -0.68 11.18
CA ASN A 59 4.18 -0.28 10.62
C ASN A 59 5.38 -0.88 11.37
N ASP A 60 5.35 -0.79 12.69
CA ASP A 60 6.45 -1.24 13.54
C ASP A 60 6.61 -2.76 13.54
N VAL A 61 5.55 -3.51 13.21
CA VAL A 61 5.57 -4.97 13.09
C VAL A 61 6.14 -5.39 11.73
N ILE A 62 5.80 -4.67 10.68
CA ILE A 62 6.16 -5.03 9.30
C ILE A 62 7.56 -4.54 8.93
N TRP A 63 7.93 -3.33 9.37
CA TRP A 63 9.08 -2.60 8.80
C TRP A 63 10.13 -2.14 9.81
N ARG A 64 9.92 -2.30 11.12
CA ARG A 64 10.89 -1.78 12.11
C ARG A 64 12.20 -2.57 11.98
N PRO A 65 13.33 -1.91 11.71
CA PRO A 65 14.63 -2.56 11.80
C PRO A 65 14.83 -3.04 13.24
N LYS A 66 15.56 -4.15 13.44
CA LYS A 66 15.94 -4.65 14.76
C LYS A 66 16.95 -3.68 15.43
N GLY A 67 16.46 -2.52 15.88
CA GLY A 67 17.24 -1.46 16.49
C GLY A 67 16.37 -0.62 17.43
N SER A 68 16.97 -0.15 18.52
CA SER A 68 16.33 0.59 19.60
C SER A 68 16.04 2.05 19.21
N LEU A 69 15.12 2.29 18.28
CA LEU A 69 14.51 3.61 18.13
C LEU A 69 13.40 3.72 19.16
N GLY A 70 13.62 4.56 20.19
CA GLY A 70 12.74 4.69 21.36
C GLY A 70 11.27 4.94 20.99
N GLU A 71 10.36 4.37 21.77
CA GLU A 71 8.93 4.60 21.63
C GLU A 71 8.58 6.02 22.08
N SER A 72 8.57 6.98 21.14
CA SER A 72 7.89 8.24 21.38
C SER A 72 6.54 8.21 20.67
N PHE A 73 5.46 8.34 21.45
CA PHE A 73 4.08 8.46 20.98
C PHE A 73 3.86 9.42 19.78
N PRO A 74 4.59 10.56 19.62
CA PRO A 74 4.49 11.38 18.39
C PRO A 74 4.95 10.67 17.12
N TYR A 75 5.86 9.69 17.21
CA TYR A 75 6.40 9.00 16.05
C TYR A 75 5.38 8.07 15.39
N ARG A 76 4.59 7.33 16.18
CA ARG A 76 3.55 6.42 15.64
C ARG A 76 2.41 7.17 14.97
N ALA A 77 1.94 8.26 15.57
CA ALA A 77 0.92 9.11 14.97
C ALA A 77 1.42 9.70 13.63
N HIS A 78 2.67 10.19 13.60
CA HIS A 78 3.27 10.72 12.38
C HIS A 78 3.39 9.64 11.28
N GLN A 79 3.80 8.42 11.62
CA GLN A 79 3.82 7.30 10.68
C GLN A 79 2.45 6.99 10.12
N LEU A 80 1.41 6.94 10.96
CA LEU A 80 0.04 6.70 10.51
C LEU A 80 -0.42 7.77 9.52
N TRP A 81 -0.18 9.05 9.83
CA TRP A 81 -0.54 10.17 8.95
C TRP A 81 0.15 10.10 7.59
N ILE A 82 1.44 9.77 7.54
CA ILE A 82 2.16 9.60 6.28
C ILE A 82 1.48 8.54 5.39
N HIS A 83 1.09 7.40 5.95
CA HIS A 83 0.48 6.33 5.17
C HIS A 83 -0.94 6.69 4.71
N ILE A 84 -1.71 7.44 5.51
CA ILE A 84 -3.02 7.97 5.11
C ILE A 84 -2.87 8.97 3.95
N ILE A 85 -1.92 9.91 4.06
CA ILE A 85 -1.66 10.90 3.00
C ILE A 85 -1.21 10.20 1.71
N CYS A 86 -0.36 9.18 1.82
CA CYS A 86 0.06 8.40 0.66
C CYS A 86 -1.08 7.59 0.05
N GLY A 87 -1.95 6.99 0.86
CA GLY A 87 -3.19 6.38 0.39
C GLY A 87 -4.04 7.37 -0.41
N LEU A 88 -4.25 8.58 0.13
CA LEU A 88 -5.00 9.65 -0.55
C LEU A 88 -4.36 10.07 -1.89
N ILE A 89 -3.08 10.46 -1.87
CA ILE A 89 -2.37 10.93 -3.07
C ILE A 89 -2.25 9.81 -4.10
N GLY A 90 -1.99 8.58 -3.66
CA GLY A 90 -1.94 7.40 -4.51
C GLY A 90 -3.30 7.11 -5.17
N SER A 91 -4.40 7.22 -4.42
CA SER A 91 -5.76 7.04 -4.97
C SER A 91 -6.09 8.09 -6.03
N ILE A 92 -5.76 9.36 -5.77
CA ILE A 92 -5.92 10.45 -6.74
C ILE A 92 -5.10 10.18 -8.00
N SER A 93 -3.82 9.83 -7.82
CA SER A 93 -2.90 9.57 -8.94
C SER A 93 -3.37 8.40 -9.80
N LEU A 94 -3.77 7.28 -9.16
CA LEU A 94 -4.27 6.12 -9.87
C LEU A 94 -5.61 6.39 -10.56
N TYR A 95 -6.50 7.21 -9.98
CA TYR A 95 -7.76 7.59 -10.61
C TYR A 95 -7.53 8.30 -11.95
N PHE A 96 -6.64 9.30 -11.98
CA PHE A 96 -6.30 10.01 -13.21
C PHE A 96 -5.54 9.11 -14.20
N LEU A 97 -4.59 8.30 -13.74
CA LEU A 97 -3.84 7.38 -14.60
C LEU A 97 -4.75 6.33 -15.23
N LEU A 98 -5.72 5.77 -14.49
CA LEU A 98 -6.71 4.84 -15.03
C LEU A 98 -7.76 5.52 -15.93
N GLY A 99 -7.91 6.85 -15.84
CA GLY A 99 -8.67 7.64 -16.80
C GLY A 99 -7.95 7.76 -18.15
N ALA A 100 -6.63 7.82 -18.13
CA ALA A 100 -5.80 7.86 -19.34
C ALA A 100 -5.50 6.45 -19.91
N ILE A 101 -5.34 5.45 -19.05
CA ILE A 101 -4.97 4.09 -19.43
C ILE A 101 -6.20 3.27 -19.82
N ASN A 102 -6.18 2.70 -21.03
CA ASN A 102 -7.12 1.65 -21.40
C ASN A 102 -6.64 0.30 -20.84
N ILE A 103 -7.15 -0.03 -19.65
CA ILE A 103 -6.89 -1.30 -18.93
C ILE A 103 -7.32 -2.55 -19.72
N TYR A 104 -8.28 -2.43 -20.65
CA TYR A 104 -8.72 -3.56 -21.48
C TYR A 104 -7.80 -3.83 -22.67
N ASN A 105 -6.84 -2.94 -22.96
CA ASN A 105 -5.83 -3.15 -24.00
C ASN A 105 -4.44 -2.65 -23.55
N PRO A 106 -3.78 -3.37 -22.63
CA PRO A 106 -2.53 -2.91 -22.00
C PRO A 106 -1.38 -2.78 -23.00
N LEU A 107 -1.31 -3.64 -24.02
CA LEU A 107 -0.27 -3.57 -25.06
C LEU A 107 -0.40 -2.31 -25.92
N LYS A 108 -1.62 -1.95 -26.31
CA LYS A 108 -1.87 -0.71 -27.07
C LYS A 108 -1.64 0.52 -26.20
N THR A 109 -2.04 0.49 -24.94
CA THR A 109 -1.75 1.55 -23.98
C THR A 109 -0.24 1.74 -23.81
N LEU A 110 0.52 0.66 -23.59
CA LEU A 110 1.97 0.73 -23.45
C LEU A 110 2.65 1.30 -24.70
N LYS A 111 2.17 0.94 -25.88
CA LYS A 111 2.66 1.48 -27.16
C LYS A 111 2.33 2.96 -27.35
N ASN A 112 1.19 3.41 -26.84
CA ASN A 112 0.69 4.79 -27.03
C ASN A 112 1.25 5.78 -26.01
N PHE A 113 1.37 5.36 -24.75
CA PHE A 113 1.82 6.22 -23.66
C PHE A 113 3.34 6.08 -23.45
N GLY A 114 3.90 4.88 -23.61
CA GLY A 114 5.32 4.62 -23.42
C GLY A 114 5.67 4.23 -21.98
N PHE A 115 6.97 4.22 -21.69
CA PHE A 115 7.51 3.69 -20.43
C PHE A 115 7.31 4.63 -19.23
N THR A 116 7.17 5.93 -19.48
CA THR A 116 7.03 6.96 -18.43
C THR A 116 5.74 6.77 -17.64
N GLU A 117 4.60 6.62 -18.30
CA GLU A 117 3.28 6.46 -17.69
C GLU A 117 3.16 5.12 -16.98
N PHE A 118 3.79 4.07 -17.51
CA PHE A 118 3.91 2.80 -16.84
C PHE A 118 4.71 2.92 -15.52
N THR A 119 5.80 3.68 -15.55
CA THR A 119 6.60 3.99 -14.35
C THR A 119 5.79 4.81 -13.35
N LEU A 120 5.05 5.83 -13.81
CA LEU A 120 4.17 6.64 -12.97
C LEU A 120 3.04 5.81 -12.35
N PHE A 121 2.50 4.83 -13.07
CA PHE A 121 1.52 3.88 -12.52
C PHE A 121 2.13 3.02 -11.41
N GLY A 122 3.36 2.52 -11.61
CA GLY A 122 4.10 1.82 -10.56
C GLY A 122 4.35 2.69 -9.32
N ILE A 123 4.77 3.95 -9.51
CA ILE A 123 4.98 4.91 -8.42
C ILE A 123 3.65 5.22 -7.71
N ALA A 124 2.56 5.40 -8.46
CA ALA A 124 1.23 5.66 -7.91
C ALA A 124 0.73 4.46 -7.10
N LEU A 125 0.97 3.23 -7.55
CA LEU A 125 0.70 2.01 -6.78
C LEU A 125 1.51 1.96 -5.49
N LEU A 126 2.81 2.27 -5.53
CA LEU A 126 3.66 2.31 -4.34
C LEU A 126 3.22 3.40 -3.34
N GLY A 127 2.79 4.56 -3.84
CA GLY A 127 2.18 5.62 -3.05
C GLY A 127 0.86 5.16 -2.43
N TYR A 128 0.00 4.52 -3.24
CA TYR A 128 -1.31 4.02 -2.83
C TYR A 128 -1.26 3.05 -1.65
N VAL A 129 -0.28 2.14 -1.64
CA VAL A 129 -0.10 1.21 -0.52
C VAL A 129 0.78 1.77 0.60
N GLY A 130 1.21 3.03 0.52
CA GLY A 130 2.10 3.66 1.51
C GLY A 130 3.52 3.09 1.54
N LEU A 131 3.94 2.33 0.52
CA LEU A 131 5.28 1.76 0.41
C LEU A 131 6.30 2.77 -0.11
N LEU A 132 5.89 3.77 -0.88
CA LEU A 132 6.80 4.76 -1.45
C LEU A 132 7.60 5.54 -0.38
N PRO A 133 6.98 6.12 0.67
CA PRO A 133 7.72 6.74 1.77
C PRO A 133 8.68 5.78 2.47
N ARG A 134 8.32 4.49 2.54
CA ARG A 134 9.14 3.47 3.18
C ARG A 134 10.38 3.13 2.39
N ILE A 135 10.24 3.00 1.07
CA ILE A 135 11.37 2.82 0.16
C ILE A 135 12.32 4.01 0.28
N LEU A 136 11.78 5.24 0.25
CA LEU A 136 12.56 6.47 0.40
C LEU A 136 13.25 6.56 1.76
N TRP A 137 12.56 6.20 2.84
CA TRP A 137 13.11 6.14 4.20
C TRP A 137 14.19 5.07 4.33
N TYR A 138 13.98 3.87 3.78
CA TYR A 138 14.98 2.81 3.80
C TYR A 138 16.28 3.25 3.10
N PHE A 139 16.16 3.85 1.91
CA PHE A 139 17.32 4.35 1.18
C PHE A 139 18.03 5.49 1.90
N SER A 140 17.30 6.42 2.55
CA SER A 140 17.93 7.52 3.28
C SER A 140 18.73 7.03 4.49
N TYR A 141 18.27 5.99 5.19
CA TYR A 141 19.00 5.40 6.33
C TYR A 141 20.10 4.41 5.93
N ALA A 142 19.93 3.69 4.81
CA ALA A 142 20.98 2.83 4.25
C ALA A 142 22.24 3.63 3.89
N GLN A 143 22.06 4.87 3.41
CA GLN A 143 23.15 5.80 3.11
C GLN A 143 23.85 6.34 4.38
N GLN A 144 23.14 6.43 5.51
CA GLN A 144 23.68 6.95 6.76
C GLN A 144 24.49 5.93 7.57
N GLY A 145 24.64 4.68 7.09
CA GLY A 145 25.42 3.66 7.79
C GLY A 145 24.83 3.21 9.13
N ILE A 146 23.59 3.60 9.46
CA ILE A 146 22.94 3.30 10.75
C ILE A 146 22.65 1.79 10.91
N PHE A 147 22.59 1.05 9.80
CA PHE A 147 22.49 -0.43 9.80
C PHE A 147 23.86 -1.14 9.80
N LYS A 148 24.98 -0.41 9.71
CA LYS A 148 26.31 -0.95 9.99
C LYS A 148 26.52 -0.87 11.49
N ASN A 149 25.94 -1.81 12.24
CA ASN A 149 26.45 -2.34 13.51
C ASN A 149 25.40 -3.27 14.11
N LYS A 150 25.42 -4.52 13.66
CA LYS A 150 25.38 -5.73 14.50
C LYS A 150 25.81 -6.93 13.65
#